data_AF-A0A835QWU4-F1
#
_entry.id   AF-A0A835QWU4-F1
#
_cell.length_a   1.000
_cell.length_b   1.000
_cell.length_c   1.000
_cell.angle_alpha   90.00
_cell.angle_beta   90.00
_cell.angle_gamma   90.00
#
_symmetry.space_group_name_H-M   'P 1'
#
loop_
_entity.id
_entity.type
_entity.pdbx_description
1 polymer ?
#
loop_
_entity_poly.entity_id
_entity_poly.type
_entity_poly.pdbx_seq_one_letter_code
_entity_poly.pdbx_strand_id
1 'polypeptide(L)'
;MVTGGKSLKKFHDTVCSDCKNIKLTYFIMILSLGAFCSLAAPQLQLHLRGVLAAAVMSLSYSTIAWGASVDKGKQEGVEYGYAAHSTAGTVFNFFSALGDVAFAYAGHNVVLEIQATIPSTPEKPSKKPMWRGVVLAYIIVALCYFPVALVGYWAFGNSVEDNILISLQKPSWLIAMANMMVVVHVIGSYQIYAMPVFDMIETVLVKKLHFPPGLTLRLIARSTYVALTMFIGITFPFFGALLGFFGGFAFAPTTYFLPCIMWLALYKPRRYSLSWITNWICIVLGLLLMILSPIGGLRQIILQAKTYKFYS
;
A
#
# COMPACT_ATOMS: atom_id res chain seq x y z
N MET A 1 0.29 -5.62 6.54
CA MET A 1 0.19 -6.05 7.95
C MET A 1 -0.39 -4.97 8.86
N VAL A 2 0.26 -3.81 9.01
CA VAL A 2 -0.21 -2.72 9.91
C VAL A 2 -1.66 -2.27 9.61
N THR A 3 -2.00 -2.00 8.36
CA THR A 3 -3.35 -1.54 7.95
C THR A 3 -4.42 -2.56 8.30
N GLY A 4 -4.18 -3.84 8.00
CA GLY A 4 -5.09 -4.91 8.37
C GLY A 4 -5.24 -5.01 9.89
N GLY A 5 -4.14 -4.92 10.64
CA GLY A 5 -4.16 -4.99 12.11
C GLY A 5 -4.95 -3.85 12.73
N LYS A 6 -4.78 -2.61 12.24
CA LYS A 6 -5.56 -1.45 12.67
C LYS A 6 -7.04 -1.63 12.35
N SER A 7 -7.36 -2.17 11.18
CA SER A 7 -8.75 -2.39 10.75
C SER A 7 -9.42 -3.49 11.58
N LEU A 8 -8.72 -4.60 11.83
CA LEU A 8 -9.22 -5.69 12.67
C LEU A 8 -9.42 -5.25 14.13
N LYS A 9 -8.51 -4.44 14.67
CA LYS A 9 -8.68 -3.80 15.98
C LYS A 9 -9.92 -2.90 16.00
N LYS A 10 -10.09 -2.05 14.98
CA LYS A 10 -11.25 -1.16 14.88
C LYS A 10 -12.56 -1.94 14.79
N PHE A 11 -12.59 -3.05 14.05
CA PHE A 11 -13.73 -3.97 14.01
C PHE A 11 -14.06 -4.52 15.41
N HIS A 12 -13.06 -5.08 16.11
CA HIS A 12 -13.23 -5.60 17.45
C HIS A 12 -13.79 -4.55 18.42
N ASP A 13 -13.16 -3.36 18.45
CA ASP A 13 -13.55 -2.26 19.34
C ASP A 13 -14.96 -1.71 19.02
N THR A 14 -15.43 -1.90 17.78
CA THR A 14 -16.76 -1.45 17.33
C THR A 14 -17.86 -2.47 17.62
N VAL A 15 -17.55 -3.77 17.54
CA VAL A 15 -18.53 -4.86 17.74
C VAL A 15 -18.65 -5.24 19.21
N CYS A 16 -17.57 -5.15 19.98
CA CYS A 16 -17.56 -5.47 21.40
C CYS A 16 -17.07 -4.28 22.23
N SER A 17 -17.99 -3.36 22.55
CA SER A 17 -17.71 -2.16 23.34
C SER A 17 -17.28 -2.47 24.78
N ASP A 18 -17.74 -3.59 25.35
CA ASP A 18 -17.44 -4.01 26.73
C ASP A 18 -16.31 -5.05 26.81
N CYS A 19 -15.68 -5.40 25.68
CA CYS A 19 -14.56 -6.33 25.67
C CYS A 19 -13.27 -5.72 26.23
N LYS A 20 -12.39 -6.59 26.74
CA LYS A 20 -11.05 -6.18 27.17
C LYS A 20 -10.31 -5.51 26.02
N ASN A 21 -9.64 -4.39 26.31
CA ASN A 21 -8.84 -3.68 25.32
C ASN A 21 -7.63 -4.54 24.92
N ILE A 22 -7.63 -5.02 23.66
CA ILE A 22 -6.54 -5.83 23.10
C ILE A 22 -5.57 -4.91 22.35
N LYS A 23 -4.26 -5.12 22.58
CA LYS A 23 -3.21 -4.34 21.92
C LYS A 23 -3.18 -4.58 20.41
N LEU A 24 -2.83 -3.54 19.65
CA LEU A 24 -2.66 -3.60 18.19
C LEU A 24 -1.69 -4.72 17.75
N THR A 25 -0.65 -4.96 18.54
CA THR A 25 0.34 -6.03 18.32
C THR A 25 -0.30 -7.40 18.10
N TYR A 26 -1.29 -7.76 18.91
CA TYR A 26 -1.97 -9.05 18.78
C TYR A 26 -2.78 -9.14 17.49
N PHE A 27 -3.45 -8.07 17.08
CA PHE A 27 -4.18 -8.05 15.81
C PHE A 27 -3.25 -8.17 14.59
N ILE A 28 -2.06 -7.56 14.67
CA ILE A 28 -1.02 -7.73 13.64
C ILE A 28 -0.53 -9.19 13.62
N MET A 29 -0.33 -9.82 14.79
CA MET A 29 0.05 -11.23 14.88
C MET A 29 -1.03 -12.17 14.31
N ILE A 30 -2.31 -11.93 14.63
CA ILE A 30 -3.44 -12.72 14.09
C ILE A 30 -3.45 -12.69 12.56
N LEU A 31 -3.26 -11.50 11.96
CA LEU A 31 -3.19 -11.39 10.51
C LEU A 31 -1.95 -12.03 9.91
N SER A 32 -0.82 -11.93 10.61
CA SER A 32 0.42 -12.57 10.18
C SER A 32 0.29 -14.10 10.23
N LEU A 33 -0.43 -14.65 11.22
CA LEU A 33 -0.76 -16.07 11.29
C LEU A 33 -1.63 -16.51 10.10
N GLY A 34 -2.60 -15.70 9.69
CA GLY A 34 -3.35 -15.95 8.46
C GLY A 34 -2.47 -15.99 7.21
N ALA A 35 -1.45 -15.12 7.13
CA ALA A 35 -0.44 -15.18 6.08
C ALA A 35 0.39 -16.47 6.15
N PHE A 36 0.81 -16.92 7.35
CA PHE A 36 1.48 -18.20 7.59
C PHE A 36 0.66 -19.39 7.06
N CYS A 37 -0.64 -19.46 7.37
CA CYS A 37 -1.53 -20.52 6.87
C CYS A 37 -1.68 -20.51 5.34
N SER A 38 -1.63 -19.32 4.73
CA SER A 38 -1.77 -19.17 3.28
C SER A 38 -0.56 -19.70 2.50
N LEU A 39 0.60 -19.85 3.14
CA LEU A 39 1.80 -20.44 2.51
C LEU A 39 1.69 -21.95 2.28
N ALA A 40 0.82 -22.63 3.02
CA ALA A 40 0.58 -24.07 2.91
C ALA A 40 -0.44 -24.44 1.83
N ALA A 41 -1.18 -23.46 1.27
CA ALA A 41 -2.25 -23.71 0.30
C ALA A 41 -1.72 -23.82 -1.15
N PRO A 42 -2.23 -24.74 -1.98
CA PRO A 42 -1.79 -24.93 -3.36
C PRO A 42 -2.08 -23.70 -4.23
N GLN A 43 -1.02 -23.13 -4.82
CA GLN A 43 -0.98 -21.75 -5.27
C GLN A 43 -1.79 -21.38 -6.53
N LEU A 44 -2.24 -22.24 -7.45
CA LEU A 44 -2.55 -21.73 -8.81
C LEU A 44 -4.03 -21.44 -9.14
N GLN A 45 -5.01 -22.15 -8.58
CA GLN A 45 -6.44 -21.98 -8.95
C GLN A 45 -7.25 -21.07 -8.01
N LEU A 46 -6.73 -20.79 -6.81
CA LEU A 46 -7.36 -19.92 -5.81
C LEU A 46 -7.12 -18.41 -6.06
N HIS A 47 -6.15 -18.06 -6.92
CA HIS A 47 -5.72 -16.68 -7.14
C HIS A 47 -6.77 -15.80 -7.80
N LEU A 48 -7.39 -16.21 -8.92
CA LEU A 48 -8.28 -15.28 -9.64
C LEU A 48 -9.54 -14.94 -8.84
N ARG A 49 -10.15 -15.92 -8.17
CA ARG A 49 -11.33 -15.70 -7.32
C ARG A 49 -11.00 -14.89 -6.07
N GLY A 50 -9.87 -15.18 -5.41
CA GLY A 50 -9.40 -14.42 -4.26
C GLY A 50 -9.01 -12.98 -4.61
N VAL A 51 -8.37 -12.77 -5.75
CA VAL A 51 -8.02 -11.45 -6.29
C VAL A 51 -9.29 -10.66 -6.64
N LEU A 52 -10.27 -11.29 -7.31
CA LEU A 52 -11.54 -10.65 -7.63
C LEU A 52 -12.30 -10.26 -6.36
N ALA A 53 -12.36 -11.15 -5.36
CA ALA A 53 -12.96 -10.85 -4.07
C ALA A 53 -12.25 -9.68 -3.39
N ALA A 54 -10.91 -9.67 -3.35
CA ALA A 54 -10.13 -8.56 -2.78
C ALA A 54 -10.37 -7.24 -3.53
N ALA A 55 -10.51 -7.26 -4.86
CA ALA A 55 -10.82 -6.08 -5.66
C ALA A 55 -12.22 -5.54 -5.34
N VAL A 56 -13.24 -6.42 -5.30
CA VAL A 56 -14.61 -6.05 -4.93
C VAL A 56 -14.65 -5.45 -3.52
N MET A 57 -13.94 -6.04 -2.55
CA MET A 57 -13.85 -5.48 -1.20
C MET A 57 -13.23 -4.07 -1.20
N SER A 58 -12.22 -3.82 -2.05
CA SER A 58 -11.58 -2.50 -2.21
C SER A 58 -12.54 -1.41 -2.71
N LEU A 59 -13.28 -1.73 -3.77
CA LEU A 59 -14.33 -0.88 -4.30
C LEU A 59 -15.43 -0.63 -3.28
N SER A 60 -15.85 -1.66 -2.54
CA SER A 60 -16.91 -1.55 -1.54
C SER A 60 -16.50 -0.67 -0.37
N TYR A 61 -15.35 -0.90 0.29
CA TYR A 61 -14.98 -0.09 1.45
C TYR A 61 -14.62 1.35 1.07
N SER A 62 -14.08 1.59 -0.13
CA SER A 62 -13.83 2.97 -0.60
C SER A 62 -15.15 3.70 -0.87
N THR A 63 -16.13 3.01 -1.46
CA THR A 63 -17.48 3.55 -1.65
C THR A 63 -18.16 3.88 -0.33
N ILE A 64 -18.04 2.99 0.65
CA ILE A 64 -18.52 3.25 2.02
C ILE A 64 -17.80 4.45 2.64
N ALA A 65 -16.48 4.56 2.47
CA ALA A 65 -15.69 5.64 3.06
C ALA A 65 -16.15 7.01 2.59
N TRP A 66 -16.25 7.25 1.27
CA TRP A 66 -16.71 8.55 0.77
C TRP A 66 -18.22 8.72 0.96
N GLY A 67 -19.03 7.68 0.75
CA GLY A 67 -20.48 7.76 0.91
C GLY A 67 -20.91 8.08 2.35
N ALA A 68 -20.29 7.42 3.34
CA ALA A 68 -20.52 7.73 4.75
C ALA A 68 -19.97 9.12 5.14
N SER A 69 -18.91 9.59 4.47
CA SER A 69 -18.41 10.96 4.68
C SER A 69 -19.36 12.02 4.11
N VAL A 70 -20.03 11.75 2.98
CA VAL A 70 -21.10 12.61 2.46
C VAL A 70 -22.28 12.65 3.42
N ASP A 71 -22.78 11.49 3.84
CA ASP A 71 -23.93 11.38 4.74
C ASP A 71 -23.70 12.07 6.09
N LYS A 72 -22.49 11.90 6.63
CA LYS A 72 -22.07 12.55 7.87
C LYS A 72 -21.92 14.08 7.73
N GLY A 73 -21.69 14.56 6.52
CA GLY A 73 -21.54 15.98 6.21
C GLY A 73 -20.32 16.64 6.86
N LYS A 74 -20.20 17.95 6.66
CA LYS A 74 -19.16 18.77 7.30
C LYS A 74 -19.33 18.73 8.81
N GLN A 75 -18.31 18.27 9.53
CA GLN A 75 -18.33 18.27 10.99
C GLN A 75 -18.31 19.70 11.56
N GLU A 76 -18.88 19.87 12.76
CA GLU A 76 -18.82 21.15 13.47
C GLU A 76 -17.38 21.45 13.89
N GLY A 77 -16.91 22.68 13.63
CA GLY A 77 -15.55 23.12 13.97
C GLY A 77 -14.45 22.62 13.02
N VAL A 78 -14.78 22.14 11.81
CA VAL A 78 -13.77 21.69 10.84
C VAL A 78 -12.90 22.84 10.35
N GLU A 79 -11.59 22.67 10.47
CA GLU A 79 -10.57 23.57 9.95
C GLU A 79 -9.92 23.00 8.69
N TYR A 80 -9.74 23.84 7.66
CA TYR A 80 -9.10 23.48 6.39
C TYR A 80 -7.68 24.06 6.28
N GLY A 81 -6.92 23.95 7.36
CA GLY A 81 -5.54 24.46 7.46
C GLY A 81 -4.48 23.36 7.41
N TYR A 82 -3.24 23.76 7.61
CA TYR A 82 -2.14 22.82 7.84
C TYR A 82 -2.31 22.15 9.20
N ALA A 83 -2.11 20.83 9.26
CA ALA A 83 -2.16 20.08 10.52
C ALA A 83 -1.01 20.44 11.49
N ALA A 84 0.10 21.00 10.99
CA ALA A 84 1.22 21.44 11.81
C ALA A 84 1.17 22.94 12.05
N HIS A 85 1.33 23.36 13.31
CA HIS A 85 1.39 24.78 13.70
C HIS A 85 2.74 25.45 13.42
N SER A 86 3.80 24.68 13.14
CA SER A 86 5.13 25.21 12.83
C SER A 86 5.44 25.11 11.33
N THR A 87 6.11 26.12 10.78
CA THR A 87 6.54 26.13 9.37
C THR A 87 7.37 24.89 9.01
N ALA A 88 8.33 24.52 9.87
CA ALA A 88 9.12 23.31 9.68
C ALA A 88 8.23 22.06 9.65
N GLY A 89 7.26 21.96 10.58
CA GLY A 89 6.31 20.86 10.60
C GLY A 89 5.50 20.74 9.31
N THR A 90 5.03 21.86 8.77
CA THR A 90 4.31 21.91 7.50
C THR A 90 5.15 21.42 6.33
N VAL A 91 6.41 21.87 6.22
CA VAL A 91 7.33 21.45 5.15
C VAL A 91 7.61 19.95 5.21
N PHE A 92 7.89 19.40 6.40
CA PHE A 92 8.14 17.96 6.53
C PHE A 92 6.88 17.12 6.30
N ASN A 93 5.70 17.60 6.69
CA ASN A 93 4.44 16.93 6.37
C ASN A 93 4.19 16.94 4.87
N PHE A 94 4.48 18.04 4.17
CA PHE A 94 4.41 18.11 2.71
C PHE A 94 5.34 17.09 2.05
N PHE A 95 6.58 16.99 2.52
CA PHE A 95 7.51 15.96 2.03
C PHE A 95 6.99 14.54 2.26
N SER A 96 6.43 14.24 3.43
CA SER A 96 5.82 12.93 3.69
C SER A 96 4.66 12.64 2.72
N ALA A 97 3.78 13.63 2.52
CA ALA A 97 2.62 13.52 1.64
C ALA A 97 2.98 13.26 0.17
N LEU A 98 4.11 13.79 -0.32
CA LEU A 98 4.63 13.43 -1.64
C LEU A 98 4.89 11.92 -1.76
N GLY A 99 5.37 11.30 -0.69
CA GLY A 99 5.56 9.85 -0.59
C GLY A 99 4.25 9.10 -0.53
N ASP A 100 3.27 9.57 0.24
CA ASP A 100 1.94 8.96 0.32
C ASP A 100 1.27 8.90 -1.06
N VAL A 101 1.35 10.00 -1.82
CA VAL A 101 0.85 10.06 -3.20
C VAL A 101 1.64 9.10 -4.11
N ALA A 102 2.97 9.05 -4.00
CA ALA A 102 3.77 8.11 -4.79
C ALA A 102 3.43 6.65 -4.47
N PHE A 103 3.22 6.32 -3.20
CA PHE A 103 2.83 5.00 -2.73
C PHE A 103 1.45 4.60 -3.24
N ALA A 104 0.50 5.53 -3.32
CA ALA A 104 -0.86 5.26 -3.78
C ALA A 104 -0.89 4.61 -5.18
N TYR A 105 0.10 4.90 -6.04
CA TYR A 105 0.20 4.36 -7.40
C TYR A 105 1.27 3.27 -7.55
N ALA A 106 1.65 2.60 -6.47
CA ALA A 106 2.75 1.64 -6.40
C ALA A 106 2.49 0.24 -7.00
N GLY A 107 1.83 0.14 -8.16
CA GLY A 107 1.52 -1.14 -8.82
C GLY A 107 2.61 -1.69 -9.75
N HIS A 108 3.69 -0.94 -9.98
CA HIS A 108 4.67 -1.22 -11.03
C HIS A 108 5.55 -2.44 -10.76
N ASN A 109 5.78 -2.80 -9.50
CA ASN A 109 6.59 -3.95 -9.09
C ASN A 109 5.96 -5.31 -9.43
N VAL A 110 4.63 -5.36 -9.61
CA VAL A 110 3.90 -6.59 -9.99
C VAL A 110 3.55 -6.62 -11.48
N VAL A 111 3.94 -5.59 -12.25
CA VAL A 111 3.56 -5.43 -13.66
C VAL A 111 4.03 -6.59 -14.53
N LEU A 112 5.24 -7.10 -14.28
CA LEU A 112 5.83 -8.21 -15.03
C LEU A 112 5.14 -9.54 -14.69
N GLU A 113 4.77 -9.73 -13.42
CA GLU A 113 4.03 -10.91 -12.98
C GLU A 113 2.64 -10.96 -13.61
N ILE A 114 1.92 -9.83 -13.60
CA ILE A 114 0.64 -9.71 -14.28
C ILE A 114 0.80 -9.98 -15.78
N GLN A 115 1.81 -9.38 -16.41
CA GLN A 115 2.04 -9.56 -17.85
C GLN A 115 2.38 -11.00 -18.22
N ALA A 116 3.08 -11.74 -17.36
CA ALA A 116 3.41 -13.15 -17.56
C ALA A 116 2.17 -14.06 -17.57
N THR A 117 1.09 -13.66 -16.89
CA THR A 117 -0.19 -14.41 -16.89
C THR A 117 -1.07 -14.15 -18.13
N ILE A 118 -0.76 -13.11 -18.93
CA ILE A 118 -1.51 -12.78 -20.13
C ILE A 118 -1.02 -13.65 -21.30
N PRO A 119 -1.90 -14.43 -21.96
CA PRO A 119 -1.52 -15.22 -23.13
C PRO A 119 -0.86 -14.34 -24.18
N SER A 120 0.36 -14.71 -24.59
CA SER A 120 1.10 -14.01 -25.64
C SER A 120 1.70 -15.01 -26.62
N THR A 121 1.61 -14.66 -27.91
CA THR A 121 2.31 -15.35 -28.99
C THR A 121 3.14 -14.32 -29.76
N PRO A 122 4.15 -14.73 -30.55
CA PRO A 122 4.91 -13.79 -31.39
C PRO A 122 4.01 -12.91 -32.28
N GLU A 123 2.88 -13.47 -32.73
CA GLU A 123 1.89 -12.78 -33.58
C GLU A 123 0.91 -11.91 -32.77
N LYS A 124 0.67 -12.23 -31.50
CA LYS A 124 -0.26 -11.53 -30.60
C LYS A 124 0.46 -11.13 -29.30
N PRO A 125 1.16 -9.97 -29.31
CA PRO A 125 1.91 -9.51 -28.14
C PRO A 125 0.97 -9.11 -26.99
N SER A 126 1.36 -9.40 -25.74
CA SER A 126 0.61 -9.03 -24.53
C SER A 126 0.48 -7.52 -24.29
N LYS A 127 1.22 -6.69 -25.05
CA LYS A 127 1.21 -5.22 -24.94
C LYS A 127 -0.20 -4.61 -25.05
N LYS A 128 -1.02 -5.05 -26.03
CA LYS A 128 -2.36 -4.47 -26.27
C LYS A 128 -3.32 -4.81 -25.12
N PRO A 129 -3.48 -6.08 -24.70
CA PRO A 129 -4.26 -6.42 -23.51
C PRO A 129 -3.77 -5.73 -22.24
N MET A 130 -2.44 -5.69 -22.03
CA MET A 130 -1.83 -5.05 -20.87
C MET A 130 -2.18 -3.56 -20.79
N TRP A 131 -2.05 -2.84 -21.90
CA TRP A 131 -2.42 -1.41 -21.96
C TRP A 131 -3.89 -1.17 -21.59
N ARG A 132 -4.81 -1.97 -22.14
CA ARG A 132 -6.25 -1.87 -21.81
C ARG A 132 -6.50 -2.13 -20.33
N GLY A 133 -5.84 -3.14 -19.77
CA GLY A 133 -5.92 -3.48 -18.35
C GLY A 133 -5.42 -2.34 -17.46
N VAL A 134 -4.27 -1.76 -17.79
CA VAL A 134 -3.67 -0.62 -17.06
C VAL A 134 -4.59 0.60 -17.13
N VAL A 135 -5.12 0.96 -18.31
CA VAL A 135 -6.04 2.10 -18.44
C VAL A 135 -7.28 1.91 -17.57
N LEU A 136 -7.91 0.72 -17.61
CA LEU A 136 -9.07 0.43 -16.76
C LEU A 136 -8.72 0.48 -15.27
N ALA A 137 -7.58 -0.08 -14.88
CA ALA A 137 -7.12 -0.07 -13.49
C ALA A 137 -6.92 1.37 -12.97
N TYR A 138 -6.28 2.25 -13.74
CA TYR A 138 -6.09 3.65 -13.33
C TYR A 138 -7.40 4.45 -13.29
N ILE A 139 -8.38 4.14 -14.14
CA ILE A 139 -9.74 4.72 -14.03
C ILE A 139 -10.39 4.29 -12.71
N ILE A 140 -10.34 3.01 -12.38
CA ILE A 140 -10.90 2.49 -11.12
C ILE A 140 -10.19 3.12 -9.91
N VAL A 141 -8.86 3.21 -9.95
CA VAL A 141 -8.07 3.86 -8.89
C VAL A 141 -8.49 5.32 -8.72
N ALA A 142 -8.67 6.08 -9.81
CA ALA A 142 -9.14 7.45 -9.73
C ALA A 142 -10.54 7.55 -9.09
N LEU A 143 -11.46 6.66 -9.48
CA LEU A 143 -12.81 6.59 -8.90
C LEU A 143 -12.82 6.21 -7.41
N CYS A 144 -11.83 5.46 -6.94
CA CYS A 144 -11.70 5.11 -5.52
C CYS A 144 -10.99 6.22 -4.72
N TYR A 145 -9.93 6.82 -5.25
CA TYR A 145 -9.06 7.73 -4.49
C TYR A 145 -9.56 9.17 -4.46
N PHE A 146 -9.96 9.74 -5.60
CA PHE A 146 -10.36 11.14 -5.64
C PHE A 146 -11.60 11.42 -4.79
N PRO A 147 -12.69 10.63 -4.85
CA PRO A 147 -13.84 10.87 -3.99
C PRO A 147 -13.48 10.75 -2.50
N VAL A 148 -12.70 9.73 -2.11
CA VAL A 148 -12.30 9.55 -0.71
C VAL A 148 -11.43 10.71 -0.23
N ALA A 149 -10.47 11.17 -1.03
CA ALA A 149 -9.60 12.28 -0.66
C ALA A 149 -10.37 13.61 -0.59
N LEU A 150 -11.16 13.93 -1.62
CA LEU A 150 -11.88 15.20 -1.71
C LEU A 150 -13.02 15.28 -0.69
N VAL A 151 -13.90 14.28 -0.65
CA VAL A 151 -15.04 14.26 0.28
C VAL A 151 -14.56 14.06 1.72
N GLY A 152 -13.57 13.19 1.93
CA GLY A 152 -13.01 12.95 3.25
C GLY A 152 -12.37 14.21 3.85
N TYR A 153 -11.55 14.91 3.07
CA TYR A 153 -10.98 16.17 3.53
C TYR A 153 -12.04 17.25 3.69
N TRP A 154 -13.06 17.31 2.82
CA TRP A 154 -14.20 18.22 3.00
C TRP A 154 -14.96 17.96 4.30
N ALA A 155 -15.19 16.69 4.67
CA ALA A 155 -15.96 16.32 5.86
C ALA A 155 -15.18 16.53 7.19
N PHE A 156 -13.88 16.22 7.20
CA PHE A 156 -13.06 16.17 8.43
C PHE A 156 -11.93 17.21 8.51
N GLY A 157 -11.55 17.85 7.40
CA GLY A 157 -10.48 18.85 7.34
C GLY A 157 -9.13 18.33 7.85
N ASN A 158 -8.43 19.15 8.62
CA ASN A 158 -7.12 18.82 9.21
C ASN A 158 -7.18 17.77 10.34
N SER A 159 -8.38 17.34 10.75
CA SER A 159 -8.59 16.31 11.79
C SER A 159 -8.75 14.88 11.24
N VAL A 160 -8.61 14.72 9.92
CA VAL A 160 -8.68 13.41 9.27
C VAL A 160 -7.53 12.51 9.73
N GLU A 161 -7.84 11.24 10.02
CA GLU A 161 -6.85 10.22 10.37
C GLU A 161 -6.24 9.61 9.10
N ASP A 162 -5.03 9.04 9.20
CA ASP A 162 -4.36 8.34 8.08
C ASP A 162 -5.27 7.28 7.41
N ASN A 163 -6.17 6.67 8.20
CA ASN A 163 -7.23 5.81 7.71
C ASN A 163 -8.59 6.45 8.01
N ILE A 164 -9.22 6.98 6.97
CA ILE A 164 -10.53 7.65 7.05
C ILE A 164 -11.63 6.79 7.69
N LEU A 165 -11.56 5.45 7.58
CA LEU A 165 -12.52 4.55 8.23
C LEU A 165 -12.43 4.58 9.76
N ILE A 166 -11.32 5.09 10.31
CA ILE A 166 -11.15 5.32 11.74
C ILE A 166 -11.80 6.65 12.16
N SER A 167 -11.75 7.67 11.29
CA SER A 167 -12.45 8.96 11.46
C SER A 167 -13.98 8.82 11.43
N LEU A 168 -14.48 7.80 10.73
CA LEU A 168 -15.89 7.41 10.81
C LEU A 168 -16.18 6.76 12.18
N GLN A 169 -17.15 7.33 12.91
CA GLN A 169 -17.52 6.88 14.27
C GLN A 169 -18.94 6.29 14.36
N LYS A 170 -19.86 6.65 13.45
CA LYS A 170 -21.23 6.11 13.39
C LYS A 170 -21.68 5.98 11.91
N PRO A 171 -22.58 5.04 11.58
CA PRO A 171 -23.10 3.96 12.43
C PRO A 171 -22.10 2.79 12.59
N SER A 172 -22.08 2.16 13.77
CA SER A 172 -21.08 1.16 14.16
C SER A 172 -21.04 -0.07 13.24
N TRP A 173 -22.20 -0.58 12.81
CA TRP A 173 -22.27 -1.76 11.94
C TRP A 173 -21.58 -1.53 10.57
N LEU A 174 -21.73 -0.33 10.01
CA LEU A 174 -21.17 0.03 8.71
C LEU A 174 -19.65 0.13 8.79
N ILE A 175 -19.13 0.71 9.87
CA ILE A 175 -17.71 0.83 10.15
C ILE A 175 -17.09 -0.55 10.39
N ALA A 176 -17.76 -1.40 11.17
CA ALA A 176 -17.32 -2.77 11.40
C ALA A 176 -17.22 -3.54 10.06
N MET A 177 -18.28 -3.49 9.24
CA MET A 177 -18.29 -4.12 7.93
C MET A 177 -17.17 -3.60 7.03
N ALA A 178 -17.00 -2.28 6.91
CA ALA A 178 -15.95 -1.68 6.08
C ALA A 178 -14.54 -2.09 6.54
N ASN A 179 -14.29 -2.12 7.85
CA ASN A 179 -12.99 -2.57 8.37
C ASN A 179 -12.74 -4.06 8.09
N MET A 180 -13.78 -4.91 8.12
CA MET A 180 -13.64 -6.31 7.74
C MET A 180 -13.37 -6.49 6.23
N MET A 181 -13.99 -5.66 5.38
CA MET A 181 -13.68 -5.61 3.95
C MET A 181 -12.20 -5.25 3.70
N VAL A 182 -11.66 -4.28 4.46
CA VAL A 182 -10.22 -3.94 4.40
C VAL A 182 -9.35 -5.13 4.79
N VAL A 183 -9.73 -5.88 5.83
CA VAL A 183 -9.00 -7.09 6.25
C VAL A 183 -8.93 -8.11 5.11
N VAL A 184 -10.07 -8.44 4.48
CA VAL A 184 -10.12 -9.38 3.35
C VAL A 184 -9.28 -8.86 2.17
N HIS A 185 -9.41 -7.57 1.83
CA HIS A 185 -8.62 -6.94 0.78
C HIS A 185 -7.11 -7.06 1.05
N VAL A 186 -6.65 -6.70 2.26
CA VAL A 186 -5.22 -6.72 2.62
C VAL A 186 -4.65 -8.13 2.63
N ILE A 187 -5.42 -9.15 3.04
CA ILE A 187 -5.00 -10.56 2.94
C ILE A 187 -4.78 -10.93 1.47
N GLY A 188 -5.72 -10.61 0.59
CA GLY A 188 -5.60 -10.88 -0.85
C GLY A 188 -4.43 -10.14 -1.50
N SER A 189 -4.29 -8.84 -1.23
CA SER A 189 -3.18 -8.03 -1.73
C SER A 189 -1.83 -8.54 -1.25
N TYR A 190 -1.71 -8.96 0.03
CA TYR A 190 -0.46 -9.51 0.54
C TYR A 190 0.02 -10.71 -0.28
N GLN A 191 -0.88 -11.62 -0.68
CA GLN A 191 -0.49 -12.78 -1.50
C GLN A 191 0.11 -12.33 -2.84
N ILE A 192 -0.52 -11.38 -3.53
CA ILE A 192 -0.05 -10.90 -4.84
C ILE A 192 1.32 -10.23 -4.71
N TYR A 193 1.48 -9.34 -3.73
CA TYR A 193 2.73 -8.58 -3.55
C TYR A 193 3.87 -9.42 -2.96
N ALA A 194 3.58 -10.49 -2.23
CA ALA A 194 4.59 -11.35 -1.65
C ALA A 194 5.21 -12.32 -2.66
N MET A 195 4.48 -12.74 -3.71
CA MET A 195 4.99 -13.72 -4.70
C MET A 195 6.32 -13.29 -5.35
N PRO A 196 6.46 -12.07 -5.93
CA PRO A 196 7.73 -11.68 -6.55
C PRO A 196 8.89 -11.65 -5.56
N VAL A 197 8.60 -11.34 -4.29
CA VAL A 197 9.60 -11.31 -3.22
C VAL A 197 10.03 -12.73 -2.85
N PHE A 198 9.09 -13.66 -2.76
CA PHE A 198 9.38 -15.07 -2.53
C PHE A 198 10.24 -15.65 -3.67
N ASP A 199 9.88 -15.38 -4.91
CA ASP A 199 10.64 -15.85 -6.08
C ASP A 199 12.04 -15.23 -6.13
N MET A 200 12.19 -13.96 -5.76
CA MET A 200 13.50 -13.30 -5.65
C MET A 200 14.36 -13.96 -4.57
N ILE A 201 13.82 -14.18 -3.37
CA ILE A 201 14.55 -14.79 -2.24
C ILE A 201 14.95 -16.23 -2.60
N GLU A 202 14.01 -17.04 -3.12
CA GLU A 202 14.27 -18.41 -3.57
C GLU A 202 15.35 -18.44 -4.67
N THR A 203 15.29 -17.53 -5.64
CA THR A 203 16.30 -17.42 -6.70
C THR A 203 17.68 -17.12 -6.16
N VAL A 204 17.80 -16.21 -5.19
CA VAL A 204 19.09 -15.89 -4.55
C VAL A 204 19.61 -17.07 -3.74
N LEU A 205 18.76 -17.73 -2.94
CA LEU A 205 19.15 -18.88 -2.13
C LEU A 205 19.63 -20.06 -2.99
N VAL A 206 18.96 -20.34 -4.10
CA VAL A 206 19.32 -21.46 -4.99
C VAL A 206 20.49 -21.10 -5.90
N LYS A 207 20.44 -19.96 -6.60
CA LYS A 207 21.44 -19.62 -7.64
C LYS A 207 22.72 -18.98 -7.12
N LYS A 208 22.65 -18.20 -6.04
CA LYS A 208 23.84 -17.54 -5.48
C LYS A 208 24.41 -18.29 -4.28
N LEU A 209 23.54 -18.77 -3.38
CA LEU A 209 23.95 -19.45 -2.15
C LEU A 209 23.98 -20.98 -2.29
N HIS A 210 23.66 -21.52 -3.47
CA HIS A 210 23.76 -22.94 -3.82
C HIS A 210 22.99 -23.88 -2.87
N PHE A 211 21.90 -23.41 -2.25
CA PHE A 211 21.04 -24.27 -1.45
C PHE A 211 20.23 -25.23 -2.33
N PRO A 212 19.97 -26.46 -1.86
CA PRO A 212 19.17 -27.42 -2.61
C PRO A 212 17.73 -26.93 -2.75
N PRO A 213 17.17 -26.88 -3.97
CA PRO A 213 15.78 -26.51 -4.16
C PRO A 213 14.88 -27.58 -3.52
N GLY A 214 13.92 -27.16 -2.70
CA GLY A 214 13.01 -28.07 -2.01
C GLY A 214 11.91 -27.36 -1.24
N LEU A 215 10.90 -28.13 -0.84
CA LEU A 215 9.77 -27.63 -0.05
C LEU A 215 10.24 -27.01 1.27
N THR A 216 11.26 -27.59 1.89
CA THR A 216 11.85 -27.11 3.15
C THR A 216 12.48 -25.72 2.99
N LEU A 217 13.31 -25.52 1.96
CA LEU A 217 13.91 -24.22 1.66
C LEU A 217 12.83 -23.15 1.42
N ARG A 218 11.80 -23.50 0.63
CA ARG A 218 10.66 -22.62 0.35
C ARG A 218 9.90 -22.25 1.61
N LEU A 219 9.54 -23.22 2.44
CA LEU A 219 8.82 -22.98 3.69
C LEU A 219 9.63 -22.12 4.64
N ILE A 220 10.93 -22.38 4.80
CA ILE A 220 11.82 -21.58 5.66
C ILE A 220 11.92 -20.16 5.12
N ALA A 221 12.32 -19.97 3.87
CA ALA A 221 12.53 -18.66 3.26
C ALA A 221 11.30 -17.77 3.38
N ARG A 222 10.13 -18.31 3.03
CA ARG A 222 8.89 -17.56 3.08
C ARG A 222 8.39 -17.32 4.52
N SER A 223 8.58 -18.28 5.42
CA SER A 223 8.26 -18.11 6.85
C SER A 223 9.13 -17.03 7.50
N THR A 224 10.43 -17.02 7.20
CA THR A 224 11.36 -15.98 7.65
C THR A 224 10.94 -14.61 7.15
N TYR A 225 10.52 -14.49 5.89
CA TYR A 225 10.02 -13.22 5.35
C TYR A 225 8.75 -12.74 6.07
N VAL A 226 7.77 -13.63 6.29
CA VAL A 226 6.54 -13.27 7.01
C VAL A 226 6.85 -12.89 8.46
N ALA A 227 7.74 -13.61 9.13
CA ALA A 227 8.18 -13.29 10.49
C ALA A 227 8.87 -11.92 10.57
N LEU A 228 9.75 -11.61 9.61
CA LEU A 228 10.46 -10.33 9.54
C LEU A 228 9.51 -9.16 9.28
N THR A 229 8.58 -9.30 8.34
CA THR A 229 7.58 -8.26 8.04
C THR A 229 6.58 -8.08 9.18
N MET A 230 6.22 -9.16 9.89
CA MET A 230 5.43 -9.10 11.12
C MET A 230 6.18 -8.33 12.21
N PHE A 231 7.46 -8.66 12.45
CA PHE A 231 8.29 -7.99 13.45
C PHE A 231 8.36 -6.49 13.18
N ILE A 232 8.71 -6.09 11.96
CA ILE A 232 8.76 -4.67 11.56
C ILE A 232 7.40 -3.99 11.75
N GLY A 233 6.30 -4.66 11.36
CA GLY A 233 4.95 -4.11 11.50
C GLY A 233 4.51 -3.90 12.95
N ILE A 234 4.98 -4.75 13.87
CA ILE A 234 4.74 -4.60 15.30
C ILE A 234 5.61 -3.48 15.88
N THR A 235 6.88 -3.40 15.48
CA THR A 235 7.82 -2.39 16.00
C THR A 235 7.47 -0.98 15.53
N PHE A 236 7.05 -0.81 14.27
CA PHE A 236 6.74 0.49 13.67
C PHE A 236 5.31 0.54 13.09
N PRO A 237 4.25 0.59 13.91
CA PRO A 237 2.86 0.59 13.41
C PRO A 237 2.37 1.97 12.90
N PHE A 238 3.30 2.78 12.36
CA PHE A 238 3.09 4.16 11.90
C PHE A 238 2.69 4.19 10.43
N PHE A 239 1.44 3.84 10.14
CA PHE A 239 0.96 3.65 8.76
C PHE A 239 1.30 4.82 7.83
N GLY A 240 0.82 6.05 8.07
CA GLY A 240 1.10 7.19 7.19
C GLY A 240 2.60 7.49 7.06
N ALA A 241 3.34 7.48 8.17
CA ALA A 241 4.78 7.75 8.12
C ALA A 241 5.59 6.69 7.35
N LEU A 242 5.17 5.42 7.42
CA LEU A 242 5.75 4.33 6.62
C LEU A 242 5.41 4.46 5.14
N LEU A 243 4.17 4.86 4.81
CA LEU A 243 3.75 5.11 3.43
C LEU A 243 4.58 6.23 2.82
N GLY A 244 4.70 7.36 3.52
CA GLY A 244 5.54 8.48 3.13
C GLY A 244 6.97 8.03 2.91
N PHE A 245 7.59 7.36 3.88
CA PHE A 245 8.98 6.91 3.76
C PHE A 245 9.23 5.96 2.57
N PHE A 246 8.47 4.85 2.47
CA PHE A 246 8.69 3.85 1.44
C PHE A 246 8.19 4.29 0.06
N GLY A 247 7.17 5.16 0.00
CA GLY A 247 6.70 5.82 -1.22
C GLY A 247 7.82 6.56 -1.94
N GLY A 248 8.61 7.34 -1.21
CA GLY A 248 9.81 7.97 -1.76
C GLY A 248 10.97 6.99 -1.96
N PHE A 249 11.39 6.30 -0.90
CA PHE A 249 12.65 5.53 -0.91
C PHE A 249 12.63 4.33 -1.87
N ALA A 250 11.55 3.54 -1.87
CA ALA A 250 11.48 2.29 -2.61
C ALA A 250 10.75 2.43 -3.95
N PHE A 251 9.65 3.21 -3.98
CA PHE A 251 8.81 3.31 -5.18
C PHE A 251 9.27 4.38 -6.16
N ALA A 252 9.89 5.48 -5.71
CA ALA A 252 10.40 6.49 -6.63
C ALA A 252 11.45 5.91 -7.61
N PRO A 253 12.42 5.07 -7.18
CA PRO A 253 13.33 4.38 -8.09
C PRO A 253 12.65 3.49 -9.11
N THR A 254 11.81 2.60 -8.64
CA THR A 254 11.22 1.54 -9.46
C THR A 254 10.15 2.05 -10.42
N THR A 255 9.54 3.21 -10.12
CA THR A 255 8.44 3.77 -10.90
C THR A 255 8.87 4.96 -11.77
N TYR A 256 9.63 5.92 -11.22
CA TYR A 256 9.84 7.20 -11.87
C TYR A 256 11.15 7.30 -12.64
N PHE A 257 12.27 6.84 -12.07
CA PHE A 257 13.57 7.05 -12.73
C PHE A 257 14.13 5.81 -13.42
N LEU A 258 14.08 4.60 -12.85
CA LEU A 258 14.68 3.42 -13.48
C LEU A 258 14.05 3.09 -14.85
N PRO A 259 12.71 3.02 -14.99
CA PRO A 259 12.10 2.73 -16.30
C PRO A 259 12.42 3.81 -17.34
N CYS A 260 12.48 5.08 -16.93
CA CYS A 260 12.83 6.20 -17.80
C CYS A 260 14.29 6.14 -18.27
N ILE A 261 15.23 5.81 -17.39
CA ILE A 261 16.63 5.59 -17.74
C ILE A 261 16.76 4.42 -18.71
N MET A 262 16.10 3.30 -18.42
CA MET A 262 16.07 2.13 -19.30
C MET A 262 15.50 2.48 -20.68
N TRP A 263 14.41 3.24 -20.74
CA TRP A 263 13.82 3.70 -22.00
C TRP A 263 14.77 4.57 -22.82
N LEU A 264 15.42 5.55 -22.18
CA LEU A 264 16.40 6.43 -22.83
C LEU A 264 17.63 5.67 -23.32
N ALA A 265 18.09 4.67 -22.57
CA ALA A 265 19.26 3.86 -22.93
C ALA A 265 18.98 2.85 -24.06
N LEU A 266 17.82 2.20 -24.04
CA LEU A 266 17.45 1.15 -25.00
C LEU A 266 16.87 1.71 -26.30
N TYR A 267 15.89 2.62 -26.20
CA TYR A 267 15.15 3.11 -27.37
C TYR A 267 15.79 4.34 -28.02
N LYS A 268 16.65 5.07 -27.28
CA LYS A 268 17.38 6.27 -27.73
C LYS A 268 16.49 7.24 -28.53
N PRO A 269 15.39 7.76 -27.94
CA PRO A 269 14.49 8.67 -28.64
C PRO A 269 15.22 9.95 -29.08
N ARG A 270 14.73 10.59 -30.15
CA ARG A 270 15.30 11.85 -30.66
C ARG A 270 15.40 12.89 -29.54
N ARG A 271 16.56 13.55 -29.43
CA ARG A 271 16.78 14.62 -28.45
C ARG A 271 15.73 15.71 -28.65
N TYR A 272 15.21 16.24 -27.53
CA TYR A 272 14.11 17.21 -27.49
C TYR A 272 12.75 16.73 -28.03
N SER A 273 12.58 15.44 -28.33
CA SER A 273 11.25 14.87 -28.53
C SER A 273 10.44 14.91 -27.23
N LEU A 274 9.11 14.93 -27.33
CA LEU A 274 8.21 14.83 -26.19
C LEU A 274 8.58 13.66 -25.28
N SER A 275 8.83 12.48 -25.84
CA SER A 275 9.26 11.30 -25.08
C SER A 275 10.57 11.55 -24.33
N TRP A 276 11.54 12.23 -24.95
CA TRP A 276 12.82 12.52 -24.32
C TRP A 276 12.66 13.50 -23.14
N ILE A 277 11.88 14.56 -23.32
CA ILE A 277 11.62 15.58 -22.29
C ILE A 277 10.84 14.96 -21.11
N THR A 278 9.77 14.22 -21.38
CA THR A 278 8.96 13.57 -20.33
C THR A 278 9.79 12.60 -19.49
N ASN A 279 10.66 11.78 -20.10
CA ASN A 279 11.50 10.87 -19.36
C ASN A 279 12.50 11.60 -18.44
N TRP A 280 13.10 12.71 -18.90
CA TRP A 280 13.97 13.52 -18.04
C TRP A 280 13.25 14.18 -16.88
N ILE A 281 12.03 14.70 -17.12
CA ILE A 281 11.19 15.26 -16.04
C ILE A 281 10.88 14.17 -15.01
N CYS A 282 10.48 12.97 -15.44
CA CYS A 282 10.23 11.85 -14.53
C CYS A 282 11.47 11.45 -13.72
N ILE A 283 12.66 11.47 -14.33
CA ILE A 283 13.92 11.18 -13.62
C ILE A 283 14.18 12.23 -12.53
N VAL A 284 14.10 13.52 -12.87
CA VAL A 284 14.35 14.61 -11.91
C VAL A 284 13.33 14.58 -10.78
N LEU A 285 12.04 14.46 -11.09
CA LEU A 285 10.98 14.36 -10.09
C LEU A 285 11.15 13.10 -9.23
N GLY A 286 11.49 11.96 -9.83
CA GLY A 286 11.74 10.72 -9.11
C GLY A 286 12.91 10.82 -8.14
N LEU A 287 13.99 11.50 -8.52
CA LEU A 287 15.13 11.75 -7.63
C LEU A 287 14.76 12.71 -6.48
N LEU A 288 13.99 13.76 -6.76
CA LEU A 288 13.50 14.66 -5.72
C LEU A 288 12.59 13.92 -4.73
N LEU A 289 11.68 13.07 -5.22
CA LEU A 289 10.83 12.23 -4.37
C LEU A 289 11.66 11.27 -3.52
N MET A 290 12.65 10.60 -4.12
CA MET A 290 13.53 9.66 -3.40
C MET A 290 14.29 10.32 -2.24
N ILE A 291 14.62 11.62 -2.35
CA ILE A 291 15.35 12.35 -1.31
C ILE A 291 14.40 12.99 -0.31
N LEU A 292 13.45 13.80 -0.78
CA LEU A 292 12.63 14.64 0.08
C LEU A 292 11.64 13.82 0.92
N SER A 293 10.97 12.86 0.30
CA SER A 293 9.89 12.13 0.95
C SER A 293 10.34 11.27 2.13
N PRO A 294 11.47 10.52 2.04
CA PRO A 294 12.01 9.80 3.19
C PRO A 294 12.41 10.70 4.36
N ILE A 295 12.85 11.94 4.10
CA ILE A 295 13.15 12.91 5.17
C ILE A 295 11.88 13.27 5.95
N GLY A 296 10.78 13.53 5.22
CA GLY A 296 9.47 13.80 5.82
C GLY A 296 8.92 12.61 6.61
N GLY A 297 8.90 11.44 5.99
CA GLY A 297 8.43 10.20 6.61
C GLY A 297 9.26 9.80 7.83
N LEU A 298 10.59 9.89 7.76
CA LEU A 298 11.48 9.57 8.89
C LEU A 298 11.26 10.53 10.06
N ARG A 299 11.06 11.83 9.82
CA ARG A 299 10.72 12.77 10.89
C ARG A 299 9.40 12.38 11.56
N GLN A 300 8.37 12.02 10.79
CA GLN A 300 7.10 11.57 11.35
C GLN A 300 7.26 10.30 12.19
N ILE A 301 8.04 9.32 11.72
CA ILE A 301 8.40 8.12 12.48
C ILE A 301 9.08 8.50 13.80
N ILE A 302 10.08 9.39 13.77
CA ILE A 302 10.80 9.81 14.98
C ILE A 302 9.85 10.49 15.99
N LEU A 303 8.95 11.37 15.52
CA LEU A 303 8.00 12.05 16.39
C LEU A 303 7.00 11.09 17.00
N GLN A 304 6.44 10.16 16.22
CA GLN A 304 5.48 9.17 16.70
C GLN A 304 6.15 8.12 17.60
N ALA A 305 7.39 7.74 17.32
CA ALA A 305 8.18 6.80 18.13
C ALA A 305 8.48 7.35 19.53
N LYS A 306 8.67 8.66 19.70
CA LYS A 306 8.91 9.28 21.02
C LYS A 306 7.76 9.04 22.01
N THR A 307 6.53 9.01 21.51
CA THR A 307 5.32 8.81 22.32
C THR A 307 4.88 7.34 22.35
N TYR A 308 5.47 6.50 21.51
CA TYR A 308 5.07 5.10 21.37
C TYR A 308 5.75 4.23 22.43
N LYS A 309 4.96 3.55 23.25
CA LYS A 309 5.46 2.54 24.18
C LYS A 309 5.54 1.20 23.48
N PHE A 310 6.75 0.78 23.13
CA PHE A 310 7.00 -0.52 22.51
C PHE A 310 6.45 -1.65 23.37
N TYR A 311 5.60 -2.50 22.77
CA TYR A 311 5.06 -3.73 23.36
C TYR A 311 4.23 -3.55 24.66
N SER A 312 3.95 -2.30 25.08
CA SER A 312 3.24 -1.96 26.33
C SER A 312 1.73 -1.91 26.19
#